data_AF-A0A819GNM9-F1
#
_entry.id   AF-A0A819GNM9-F1
#
_cell.length_a   1.000
_cell.length_b   1.000
_cell.length_c   1.000
_cell.angle_alpha   90.00
_cell.angle_beta   90.00
_cell.angle_gamma   90.00
#
_symmetry.space_group_name_H-M   'P 1'
#
loop_
_entity.id
_entity.type
_entity.pdbx_description
1 polymer ?
#
loop_
_entity_poly.entity_id
_entity_poly.type
_entity_poly.pdbx_seq_one_letter_code
_entity_poly.pdbx_strand_id
1 'polypeptide(L)' 'MIKRNQQLTTGALMRYLCGNTSEKAILQVVDIKVIEKIKDDDTSIFTKCYHLILSDGKHTFSP' A
#
# COMPACT_ATOMS: atom_id res chain seq x y z
N MET A 1 26.34 15.41 2.60
CA MET A 1 24.91 15.07 2.36
C MET A 1 24.76 13.55 2.44
N ILE A 2 24.25 13.02 3.55
CA ILE A 2 24.08 11.57 3.73
C ILE A 2 22.81 11.17 2.97
N LYS A 3 22.96 10.42 1.86
CA LYS A 3 21.82 9.75 1.21
C LYS A 3 21.35 8.66 2.15
N ARG A 4 20.26 8.88 2.89
CA ARG A 4 19.56 7.79 3.57
C ARG A 4 18.86 6.98 2.47
N ASN A 5 19.47 5.89 2.03
CA ASN A 5 18.76 4.85 1.28
C ASN A 5 17.74 4.26 2.27
N GLN A 6 16.53 4.83 2.34
CA GLN A 6 15.45 4.18 3.07
C GLN A 6 15.19 2.85 2.38
N GLN A 7 15.60 1.79 3.05
CA GLN A 7 15.52 0.43 2.52
C GLN A 7 14.10 -0.08 2.76
N LEU A 8 13.48 -0.61 1.71
CA LEU A 8 12.19 -1.29 1.83
C LEU A 8 12.33 -2.49 2.77
N THR A 9 11.26 -2.81 3.49
CA THR A 9 11.24 -3.96 4.40
C THR A 9 11.09 -5.26 3.62
N THR A 10 12.21 -5.76 3.07
CA THR A 10 12.21 -6.92 2.17
C THR A 10 11.56 -8.17 2.78
N GLY A 11 10.67 -8.80 2.01
CA GLY A 11 9.91 -9.99 2.40
C GLY A 11 8.68 -9.72 3.27
N ALA A 12 8.37 -8.45 3.58
CA ALA A 12 7.20 -8.09 4.39
C ALA A 12 5.88 -8.56 3.78
N LEU A 13 5.74 -8.50 2.45
CA LEU A 13 4.49 -8.91 1.79
C LEU A 13 4.21 -10.40 1.97
N MET A 14 5.24 -11.24 1.84
CA MET A 14 5.09 -12.68 2.09
C MET A 14 4.76 -12.97 3.56
N ARG A 15 5.41 -12.27 4.51
CA ARG A 15 5.10 -12.44 5.94
C ARG A 15 3.66 -12.02 6.27
N TYR A 16 3.19 -10.92 5.68
CA TYR A 16 1.81 -10.48 5.79
C TYR A 16 0.82 -11.53 5.27
N LEU A 17 1.07 -12.08 4.08
CA LEU A 17 0.24 -13.14 3.48
C LEU A 17 0.27 -14.45 4.29
N CYS A 18 1.37 -14.73 4.99
CA CYS A 18 1.48 -15.85 5.92
C CYS A 18 0.87 -15.57 7.30
N GLY A 19 0.15 -14.45 7.48
CA GLY A 19 -0.59 -14.11 8.70
C GLY A 19 0.19 -13.34 9.76
N ASN A 20 1.40 -12.86 9.46
CA ASN A 20 2.14 -11.99 10.37
C ASN A 20 1.81 -10.52 10.08
N THR A 21 0.81 -10.00 10.77
CA THR A 21 0.25 -8.64 10.56
C THR A 21 0.78 -7.58 11.52
N SER A 22 1.66 -7.96 12.45
CA SER A 22 2.13 -7.06 13.53
C SER A 22 3.33 -6.20 13.14
N GLU A 23 3.89 -6.39 11.95
CA GLU A 23 5.08 -5.68 11.47
C GLU A 23 4.71 -4.37 10.76
N LYS A 24 5.33 -3.25 11.18
CA LYS A 24 5.30 -1.99 10.41
C LYS A 24 6.33 -2.08 9.29
N ALA A 25 5.88 -2.36 8.08
CA ALA A 25 6.73 -2.46 6.90
C ALA A 25 6.82 -1.13 6.13
N ILE A 26 8.01 -0.82 5.61
CA ILE A 26 8.22 0.23 4.61
C ILE A 26 8.08 -0.42 3.24
N LEU A 27 7.03 -0.03 2.52
CA LEU A 27 6.71 -0.51 1.18
C LEU A 27 6.75 0.65 0.19
N GLN A 28 7.02 0.33 -1.08
CA GLN A 28 6.90 1.26 -2.19
C GLN A 28 5.54 1.09 -2.85
N VAL A 29 4.85 2.20 -3.13
CA VAL A 29 3.70 2.19 -4.02
C VAL A 29 4.20 2.16 -5.47
N VAL A 30 3.83 1.12 -6.22
CA VAL A 30 4.20 0.92 -7.62
C VAL A 30 3.16 1.53 -8.56
N ASP A 31 1.88 1.36 -8.24
CA ASP A 31 0.76 1.87 -9.03
C ASP A 31 -0.45 2.16 -8.14
N ILE A 32 -1.34 3.03 -8.59
CA ILE A 32 -2.56 3.45 -7.89
C ILE A 32 -3.71 3.53 -8.90
N LYS A 33 -4.82 2.83 -8.61
CA LYS A 33 -6.04 2.88 -9.43
C LYS A 33 -7.23 3.31 -8.59
N VAL A 34 -8.16 4.08 -9.15
CA VAL A 34 -9.42 4.44 -8.48
C VAL A 34 -10.43 3.33 -8.74
N ILE A 35 -11.02 2.76 -7.70
CA ILE A 35 -11.99 1.65 -7.82
C ILE A 35 -13.42 2.18 -7.76
N GLU A 36 -13.72 3.09 -6.83
CA GLU A 36 -15.08 3.63 -6.66
C GLU A 36 -15.04 5.10 -6.22
N LYS A 37 -16.08 5.84 -6.64
CA LYS A 37 -16.42 7.16 -6.10
C LYS A 37 -17.73 6.98 -5.34
N ILE A 38 -17.66 6.83 -4.02
CA ILE A 38 -18.87 6.79 -3.21
C ILE A 38 -19.35 8.25 -3.11
N LYS A 39 -20.56 8.49 -3.61
CA LYS A 39 -21.29 9.74 -3.44
C LYS A 39 -22.25 9.52 -2.28
N ASP A 40 -21.93 10.10 -1.13
CA ASP A 40 -22.88 10.16 -0.02
C ASP A 40 -23.87 11.28 -0.35
N ASP A 41 -25.17 11.00 -0.38
CA ASP A 41 -26.18 11.94 -0.90
C ASP A 41 -26.58 13.02 0.11
N ASP A 42 -26.15 12.93 1.37
CA ASP A 42 -26.42 13.94 2.42
C ASP A 42 -25.16 14.70 2.91
N THR A 43 -23.96 14.30 2.47
CA THR A 43 -22.74 15.10 2.70
C THR A 43 -21.89 15.09 1.43
N SER A 44 -21.41 16.25 1.00
CA SER A 44 -20.56 16.41 -0.20
C SER A 44 -19.15 15.81 -0.06
N ILE A 45 -19.00 14.74 0.73
CA ILE A 45 -17.75 14.03 0.95
C ILE A 45 -17.60 12.97 -0.13
N PHE A 46 -16.84 13.30 -1.16
CA PHE A 46 -16.42 12.34 -2.18
C PHE A 46 -15.36 11.41 -1.59
N THR A 47 -15.74 10.21 -1.17
CA THR A 47 -14.76 9.19 -0.78
C THR A 47 -14.32 8.43 -2.02
N LYS A 48 -13.03 8.58 -2.39
CA LYS A 48 -12.40 7.80 -3.46
C LYS A 48 -11.76 6.56 -2.85
N CYS A 49 -12.18 5.38 -3.29
CA CYS A 49 -11.51 4.12 -2.97
C CYS A 49 -10.37 3.88 -3.97
N TYR A 50 -9.18 3.53 -3.46
CA TYR A 50 -8.01 3.29 -4.28
C TYR A 50 -7.52 1.84 -4.15
N HIS A 51 -7.20 1.23 -5.29
CA HIS A 51 -6.39 0.02 -5.39
C HIS A 51 -4.92 0.44 -5.37
N LEU A 52 -4.13 -0.11 -4.46
CA LEU A 52 -2.69 0.11 -4.43
C LEU A 52 -1.96 -1.15 -4.89
N ILE A 53 -0.98 -0.99 -5.77
CA ILE A 53 0.02 -2.03 -6.04
C ILE A 53 1.26 -1.69 -5.21
N LEU A 54 1.67 -2.59 -4.33
CA LEU A 54 2.72 -2.38 -3.33
C LEU A 54 3.92 -3.29 -3.61
N SER A 55 5.13 -2.82 -3.27
CA SER A 55 6.38 -3.58 -3.38
C SER A 55 7.19 -3.53 -2.09
N ASP A 56 7.75 -4.67 -1.68
CA ASP A 56 8.73 -4.76 -0.58
C ASP A 56 10.20 -4.79 -1.08
N GLY A 57 10.40 -4.57 -2.38
CA GLY A 57 11.70 -4.67 -3.05
C GLY A 57 12.05 -6.07 -3.56
N LYS A 58 11.30 -7.11 -3.18
CA LYS A 58 11.45 -8.48 -3.69
C LYS A 58 10.15 -9.03 -4.29
N HIS A 59 9.01 -8.68 -3.71
CA HIS A 59 7.68 -9.09 -4.13
C HIS A 59 6.82 -7.87 -4.43
N THR A 60 5.81 -8.07 -5.28
CA THR A 60 4.77 -7.09 -5.56
C THR A 60 3.42 -7.70 -5.20
N PHE A 61 2.53 -6.90 -4.61
CA PHE A 61 1.23 -7.35 -4.13
C PHE A 61 0.15 -6.32 -4.44
N SER A 62 -1.03 -6.82 -4.80
CA SER A 62 -2.22 -6.04 -5.14
C SER A 62 -3.38 -6.62 -4.33
N PRO A 63 -3.62 -6.14 -3.10
CA PRO A 63 -4.68 -6.64 -2.21
C PRO A 63 -6.08 -6.46 -2.80
#